data_AF-A0A059B0T1-F1
#
_entry.id   AF-A0A059B0T1-F1
#
_cell.length_a   1.000
_cell.length_b   1.000
_cell.length_c   1.000
_cell.angle_alpha   90.00
_cell.angle_beta   90.00
_cell.angle_gamma   90.00
#
_symmetry.space_group_name_H-M   'P 1'
#
loop_
_entity.id
_entity.type
_entity.pdbx_description
1 polymer ?
#
loop_
_entity_poly.entity_id
_entity_poly.type
_entity_poly.pdbx_seq_one_letter_code
_entity_poly.pdbx_strand_id
1 'polypeptide(L)' 'MGRRAGAEHGSRAERAWAHWAGLGRPKLIVAPMVDNSELPFRMLCRKYGAEAAYTPMLHSRIFTETEKYRSTEFTTCK' A
#
# COMPACT_ATOMS: atom_id res chain seq x y z
N MET A 1 35.46 -15.93 -17.54
CA MET A 1 34.51 -16.76 -16.77
C MET A 1 33.96 -15.93 -15.62
N GLY A 2 32.66 -15.71 -15.39
CA GLY A 2 31.45 -16.05 -16.12
C GLY A 2 30.43 -14.92 -15.93
N ARG A 3 29.66 -14.60 -16.98
CA ARG A 3 28.53 -13.67 -16.88
C ARG A 3 27.52 -14.30 -15.93
N ARG A 4 27.18 -13.61 -14.84
CA ARG A 4 26.05 -13.99 -13.98
C ARG A 4 24.82 -14.09 -14.88
N ALA A 5 24.19 -15.26 -14.89
CA ALA A 5 22.95 -15.50 -15.61
C ALA A 5 21.93 -14.44 -15.20
N GLY A 6 21.46 -13.66 -16.17
CA GLY A 6 20.32 -12.78 -15.95
C GLY A 6 19.13 -13.67 -15.64
N ALA A 7 18.53 -13.50 -14.46
CA ALA A 7 17.27 -14.16 -14.18
C ALA A 7 16.27 -13.77 -15.26
N GLU A 8 15.64 -14.76 -15.90
CA GLU A 8 14.53 -14.53 -16.81
C GLU A 8 13.37 -13.99 -15.97
N HIS A 9 13.18 -12.68 -16.04
CA HIS A 9 12.02 -12.05 -15.45
C HIS A 9 10.92 -12.10 -16.50
N GLY A 10 9.83 -12.81 -16.18
CA GLY A 10 8.62 -12.80 -16.99
C GLY A 10 8.17 -11.38 -17.34
N SER A 11 7.30 -11.26 -18.33
CA SER A 11 6.84 -9.96 -18.84
C SER A 11 6.33 -9.06 -17.69
N ARG A 12 6.38 -7.73 -17.87
CA ARG A 12 5.86 -6.79 -16.85
C ARG A 12 4.42 -7.12 -16.45
N ALA A 13 3.61 -7.59 -17.40
CA ALA A 13 2.24 -8.02 -17.18
C ALA A 13 2.18 -9.27 -16.29
N GLU A 14 2.97 -10.31 -16.58
CA GLU A 14 3.03 -11.53 -15.75
C GLU A 14 3.42 -11.21 -14.30
N ARG A 15 4.42 -10.35 -14.12
CA ARG A 15 4.85 -9.92 -12.77
C ARG A 15 3.75 -9.17 -12.02
N ALA A 16 3.01 -8.29 -12.71
CA ALA A 16 1.90 -7.56 -12.12
C ALA A 16 0.76 -8.50 -11.71
N TRP A 17 0.41 -9.47 -12.56
CA TRP A 17 -0.61 -10.48 -12.27
C TRP A 17 -0.18 -11.42 -11.14
N ALA A 18 1.08 -11.86 -11.11
CA ALA A 18 1.61 -12.66 -10.03
C ALA A 18 1.58 -11.91 -8.69
N HIS A 19 1.92 -10.61 -8.68
CA HIS A 19 1.81 -9.77 -7.49
C HIS A 19 0.36 -9.64 -7.03
N TRP A 20 -0.57 -9.34 -7.95
CA TRP A 20 -2.00 -9.29 -7.64
C TRP A 20 -2.55 -10.59 -7.05
N ALA A 21 -2.15 -11.72 -7.63
CA ALA A 21 -2.50 -13.04 -7.11
C ALA A 21 -1.92 -13.28 -5.71
N GLY A 22 -0.67 -12.88 -5.47
CA GLY A 22 0.00 -12.98 -4.16
C GLY A 22 -0.65 -12.11 -3.06
N LEU A 23 -1.34 -11.03 -3.43
CA LEU A 23 -2.15 -10.22 -2.50
C LEU A 23 -3.51 -10.86 -2.15
N GLY A 24 -3.85 -12.02 -2.70
CA GLY A 24 -5.14 -12.69 -2.47
C GLY A 24 -6.28 -12.22 -3.37
N ARG A 25 -5.98 -11.43 -4.42
CA ARG A 25 -6.97 -10.91 -5.40
C ARG A 25 -8.13 -10.13 -4.74
N PRO A 26 -7.84 -9.13 -3.89
CA PRO A 26 -8.86 -8.42 -3.13
C PRO A 26 -9.90 -7.75 -4.04
N LYS A 27 -11.17 -7.73 -3.64
CA LYS A 27 -12.26 -7.09 -4.40
C LYS A 27 -12.85 -5.90 -3.66
N LEU A 28 -12.81 -5.92 -2.33
CA LEU A 28 -13.32 -4.88 -1.45
C LEU A 28 -12.17 -3.98 -1.01
N ILE A 29 -11.86 -2.99 -1.83
CA ILE A 29 -10.75 -2.05 -1.65
C ILE A 29 -11.27 -0.68 -1.26
N VAL A 30 -10.84 -0.16 -0.12
CA VAL A 30 -11.16 1.19 0.34
C VAL A 30 -10.23 2.19 -0.35
N ALA A 31 -10.81 3.26 -0.90
CA ALA A 31 -10.05 4.32 -1.57
C ALA A 31 -9.18 5.11 -0.56
N PRO A 32 -8.04 5.68 -0.99
CA PRO A 32 -7.31 6.66 -0.19
C PRO A 32 -8.09 7.97 -0.11
N MET A 33 -8.50 8.37 1.10
CA MET A 33 -9.26 9.60 1.34
C MET A 33 -8.54 10.49 2.36
N VAL A 34 -8.36 11.77 2.03
CA VAL A 34 -7.84 12.77 2.97
C VAL A 34 -8.86 12.99 4.07
N ASP A 35 -8.42 13.08 5.34
CA ASP A 35 -9.23 13.22 6.56
C ASP A 35 -10.23 12.10 6.86
N ASN A 36 -10.18 11.00 6.09
CA ASN A 36 -11.16 9.92 6.15
C ASN A 36 -10.52 8.53 5.97
N SER A 37 -9.21 8.41 6.09
CA SER A 37 -8.51 7.12 5.92
C SER A 37 -7.43 6.89 6.96
N GLU A 38 -7.55 7.51 8.13
CA GLU A 38 -6.67 7.35 9.28
C GLU A 38 -6.76 5.93 9.84
N LEU A 39 -5.80 5.54 10.67
CA LEU A 39 -5.69 4.17 11.18
C LEU A 39 -7.01 3.63 11.80
N PRO A 40 -7.76 4.37 12.63
CA PRO A 40 -9.03 3.88 13.17
C PRO A 40 -10.06 3.55 12.09
N PHE A 41 -10.19 4.38 11.05
CA PHE A 41 -11.11 4.13 9.94
C PHE A 41 -10.72 2.89 9.16
N ARG A 42 -9.43 2.71 8.84
CA ARG A 42 -8.96 1.51 8.14
C ARG A 42 -9.19 0.24 8.95
N MET A 43 -9.02 0.30 10.28
CA MET A 43 -9.33 -0.82 11.18
C MET A 43 -10.83 -1.12 11.20
N LEU A 44 -11.68 -0.08 11.21
CA LEU A 44 -13.13 -0.22 11.11
C LEU A 44 -13.55 -0.89 9.81
N CYS A 45 -13.06 -0.43 8.66
CA CYS A 45 -13.36 -1.03 7.37
C CYS A 45 -12.93 -2.50 7.30
N ARG A 46 -11.74 -2.84 7.83
CA ARG A 46 -11.29 -4.23 7.93
C ARG A 46 -12.22 -5.09 8.77
N LYS A 47 -12.70 -4.57 9.91
CA LYS A 47 -13.70 -5.24 10.76
C LYS A 47 -15.00 -5.57 9.99
N TYR A 48 -15.36 -4.75 9.00
CA TYR A 48 -16.56 -4.93 8.16
C TYR A 48 -16.28 -5.54 6.78
N GLY A 49 -15.11 -6.15 6.57
CA GLY A 49 -14.84 -6.97 5.39
C GLY A 49 -14.05 -6.29 4.27
N ALA A 50 -13.48 -5.10 4.49
CA ALA A 50 -12.50 -4.57 3.54
C ALA A 50 -11.25 -5.46 3.48
N GLU A 51 -10.86 -5.84 2.27
CA GLU A 51 -9.70 -6.69 1.99
C GLU A 51 -8.41 -5.87 1.83
N ALA A 52 -8.55 -4.60 1.42
CA ALA A 52 -7.47 -3.63 1.39
C ALA A 52 -7.96 -2.23 1.78
N ALA A 53 -7.10 -1.48 2.47
CA ALA A 53 -7.35 -0.08 2.82
C ALA A 53 -6.01 0.68 2.85
N TYR A 54 -6.03 1.90 2.35
CA TYR A 54 -4.85 2.75 2.20
C TYR A 54 -4.87 3.93 3.17
N THR A 55 -3.70 4.49 3.46
CA THR A 55 -3.56 5.75 4.20
C THR A 55 -4.24 6.90 3.46
N PRO A 56 -4.41 8.07 4.11
CA PRO A 56 -4.66 9.31 3.38
C PRO A 56 -3.59 9.53 2.29
N MET A 57 -3.92 10.38 1.31
CA MET A 57 -2.94 10.80 0.31
C MET A 57 -1.82 11.59 1.01
N LEU A 58 -0.58 11.11 0.91
CA LEU A 58 0.57 11.73 1.55
C LEU A 58 1.29 12.67 0.57
N HIS A 59 1.37 13.95 0.92
CA HIS A 59 2.13 14.92 0.15
C HIS A 59 3.63 14.69 0.34
N SER A 60 4.34 14.28 -0.73
CA SER A 60 5.75 13.84 -0.66
C SER A 60 6.70 14.83 0.03
N ARG A 61 6.68 16.10 -0.38
CA ARG A 61 7.54 17.15 0.22
C ARG A 61 7.27 17.36 1.72
N ILE A 62 6.01 17.49 2.10
CA ILE A 62 5.61 17.70 3.50
C ILE A 62 5.97 16.45 4.33
N PHE A 63 5.76 15.25 3.76
CA PHE A 63 6.16 13.99 4.36
C PHE A 63 7.67 13.91 4.61
N THR A 64 8.53 14.37 3.70
CA THR A 64 9.98 14.35 3.91
C THR A 64 10.46 15.40 4.90
N GLU A 65 9.89 16.61 4.87
CA GLU A 65 10.37 17.76 5.62
C GLU A 65 9.79 17.85 7.04
N THR A 66 8.58 17.33 7.27
CA THR A 66 7.84 17.56 8.52
C THR A 66 7.59 16.26 9.28
N GLU A 67 8.28 16.08 10.41
CA GLU A 67 8.08 14.93 11.30
C GLU A 67 6.64 14.86 11.82
N LYS A 68 6.07 16.00 12.23
CA LYS A 68 4.67 16.08 12.69
C LYS A 68 3.68 15.52 11.66
N TYR A 69 3.86 15.84 10.38
CA TYR A 69 2.99 15.33 9.32
C TYR A 69 3.11 13.81 9.18
N ARG A 70 4.33 13.27 9.23
CA ARG A 70 4.53 11.81 9.23
C ARG A 70 3.88 11.12 10.43
N SER A 71 4.06 11.66 11.63
CA SER A 71 3.50 11.05 12.84
C SER A 71 1.98 11.09 12.90
N THR A 72 1.36 12.09 12.28
CA THR A 72 -0.11 12.22 12.25
C THR A 72 -0.73 11.38 11.12
N GLU A 73 -0.23 11.54 9.89
CA GLU A 73 -0.87 10.94 8.71
C GLU A 73 -0.46 9.48 8.47
N PHE A 74 0.78 9.13 8.81
CA PHE A 74 1.34 7.80 8.59
C PHE A 74 1.40 6.99 9.89
N THR A 75 0.22 6.57 10.35
CA THR A 75 0.04 5.75 11.55
C THR A 75 -0.18 4.27 11.20
N THR A 76 0.40 3.36 11.98
CA THR A 76 0.25 1.89 11.82
C THR A 76 -0.09 1.23 13.16
N CYS A 77 -0.57 -0.02 13.13
CA CYS A 77 -0.75 -0.81 14.35
C CYS A 77 0.61 -1.00 15.05
N LYS A 78 0.58 -1.12 16.39
CA LYS A 78 1.76 -1.52 17.16
C LYS A 78 2.07 -3.01 17.01
#